data_AF-A0A178FME1-F1
#
_entry.id   AF-A0A178FME1-F1
#
_cell.length_a   1.000
_cell.length_b   1.000
_cell.length_c   1.000
_cell.angle_alpha   90.00
_cell.angle_beta   90.00
_cell.angle_gamma   90.00
#
_symmetry.space_group_name_H-M   'P 1'
#
loop_
_entity.id
_entity.type
_entity.pdbx_description
1 polymer ?
#
loop_
_entity_poly.entity_id
_entity_poly.type
_entity_poly.pdbx_seq_one_letter_code
_entity_poly.pdbx_strand_id
1 'polypeptide(L)'
;MEYVRKHTTIPIPTVYKAYGEGDYQNLLLERVPGQDLAAAWGSLTAAQKTDIVRELAGYVSQLRQLRPPKESVVGSLSLDSGYDHRLGSRRFGPFSLAEFHKFVRRDVDLESWEARDEIWEYTKIYYGFREFRKDFYSEVEHFFTTYPEELDAEQAIWVITGPFDYDPVWTVVTAEQQRLEIEAKARAKPEIGNSEA
;
A
#
# COMPACT_ATOMS: atom_id res chain seq x y z
N MET A 1 -10.07 18.36 5.62
CA MET A 1 -10.23 18.28 4.15
C MET A 1 -10.08 19.63 3.46
N GLU A 2 -10.53 20.74 4.06
CA GLU A 2 -10.39 22.09 3.48
C GLU A 2 -8.95 22.54 3.18
N TYR A 3 -7.97 22.13 3.99
CA TYR A 3 -6.57 22.41 3.70
C TYR A 3 -6.16 21.85 2.33
N VAL A 4 -6.50 20.59 2.04
CA VAL A 4 -6.17 19.97 0.74
C VAL A 4 -6.90 20.70 -0.39
N ARG A 5 -8.20 20.96 -0.25
CA ARG A 5 -9.00 21.69 -1.26
C ARG A 5 -8.38 23.03 -1.67
N LYS A 6 -7.84 23.77 -0.69
CA LYS A 6 -7.27 25.11 -0.94
C LYS A 6 -5.89 25.07 -1.62
N HIS A 7 -5.20 23.93 -1.57
CA HIS A 7 -3.80 23.83 -2.00
C HIS A 7 -3.57 22.80 -3.12
N THR A 8 -4.61 22.13 -3.59
CA THR A 8 -4.54 21.17 -4.69
C THR A 8 -5.72 21.34 -5.65
N THR A 9 -5.63 20.76 -6.83
CA THR A 9 -6.72 20.66 -7.81
C THR A 9 -7.58 19.42 -7.60
N ILE A 10 -7.36 18.67 -6.51
CA ILE A 10 -8.05 17.40 -6.26
C ILE A 10 -9.54 17.71 -6.04
N PRO A 11 -10.45 17.03 -6.76
CA PRO A 11 -11.88 17.21 -6.58
C PRO A 11 -12.33 16.62 -5.24
N ILE A 12 -12.38 17.47 -4.22
CA ILE A 12 -12.84 17.08 -2.88
C ILE A 12 -14.33 17.41 -2.75
N PRO A 13 -15.19 16.51 -2.25
CA PRO A 13 -16.61 16.80 -2.01
C PRO A 13 -16.79 17.84 -0.90
N THR A 14 -17.76 18.74 -1.05
CA THR A 14 -18.03 19.78 -0.04
C THR A 14 -18.37 19.18 1.32
N VAL A 15 -17.76 19.67 2.40
CA VAL A 15 -18.11 19.24 3.77
C VAL A 15 -19.22 20.15 4.30
N TYR A 16 -20.42 19.60 4.49
CA TYR A 16 -21.54 20.35 5.06
C TYR A 16 -21.50 20.38 6.59
N LYS A 17 -21.12 19.27 7.23
CA LYS A 17 -21.08 19.17 8.68
C LYS A 17 -20.07 18.13 9.16
N ALA A 18 -19.41 18.40 10.28
CA ALA A 18 -18.73 17.42 11.11
C ALA A 18 -19.42 17.39 12.47
N TYR A 19 -19.77 16.20 12.98
CA TYR A 19 -20.48 16.08 14.26
C TYR A 19 -20.21 14.74 14.94
N GLY A 20 -20.28 14.74 16.27
CA GLY A 20 -20.20 13.52 17.07
C GLY A 20 -21.58 12.95 17.35
N GLU A 21 -21.68 11.62 17.38
CA GLU A 21 -22.87 10.88 17.83
C GLU A 21 -22.42 9.64 18.61
N GLY A 22 -22.64 9.64 19.92
CA GLY A 22 -22.05 8.64 20.82
C GLY A 22 -20.52 8.65 20.72
N ASP A 23 -19.93 7.47 20.51
CA ASP A 23 -18.48 7.28 20.33
C ASP A 23 -18.01 7.52 18.89
N TYR A 24 -18.90 7.89 17.96
CA TYR A 24 -18.58 8.08 16.55
C TYR A 24 -18.37 9.54 16.17
N GLN A 25 -17.49 9.76 15.22
CA GLN A 25 -17.30 11.04 14.53
C GLN A 25 -17.80 10.90 13.09
N ASN A 26 -18.77 11.72 12.71
CA ASN A 26 -19.44 11.66 11.42
C ASN A 26 -19.14 12.90 10.57
N LEU A 27 -19.03 12.68 9.26
CA LEU A 27 -18.91 13.74 8.26
C LEU A 27 -20.09 13.67 7.30
N LEU A 28 -20.81 14.78 7.15
CA LEU A 28 -21.80 14.96 6.10
C LEU A 28 -21.13 15.66 4.92
N LEU A 29 -21.07 14.97 3.78
CA LEU A 29 -20.37 15.40 2.58
C LEU A 29 -21.34 15.51 1.40
N GLU A 30 -20.99 16.32 0.42
CA GLU A 30 -21.61 16.33 -0.91
C GLU A 30 -21.55 14.94 -1.56
N ARG A 31 -22.66 14.52 -2.17
CA ARG A 31 -22.71 13.28 -2.92
C ARG A 31 -22.04 13.47 -4.28
N VAL A 32 -20.94 12.76 -4.51
CA VAL A 32 -20.28 12.72 -5.82
C VAL A 32 -21.14 11.91 -6.79
N PRO A 33 -21.59 12.47 -7.92
CA PRO A 33 -22.30 11.71 -8.94
C PRO A 33 -21.33 10.81 -9.71
N GLY A 34 -21.81 9.66 -10.16
CA GLY A 34 -21.03 8.72 -10.97
C GLY A 34 -21.07 7.31 -10.41
N GLN A 35 -20.09 6.51 -10.86
CA GLN A 35 -19.92 5.12 -10.47
C GLN A 35 -18.54 4.94 -9.83
N ASP A 36 -18.47 4.10 -8.81
CA ASP A 36 -17.19 3.73 -8.18
C ASP A 36 -16.22 3.12 -9.20
N LEU A 37 -14.96 3.54 -9.12
CA LEU A 37 -13.92 3.06 -10.05
C LEU A 37 -13.80 1.54 -10.04
N ALA A 38 -13.93 0.90 -8.87
CA ALA A 38 -13.89 -0.56 -8.76
C ALA A 38 -14.98 -1.26 -9.58
N ALA A 39 -16.18 -0.68 -9.67
CA ALA A 39 -17.27 -1.23 -10.45
C ALA A 39 -17.15 -0.89 -11.94
N ALA A 40 -16.63 0.28 -12.27
CA ALA A 40 -16.43 0.71 -13.66
C ALA A 40 -15.23 0.05 -14.33
N TRP A 41 -14.19 -0.32 -13.57
CA TRP A 41 -12.86 -0.70 -14.09
C TRP A 41 -12.88 -1.76 -15.19
N GLY A 42 -13.68 -2.81 -15.02
CA GLY A 42 -13.79 -3.90 -16.00
C GLY A 42 -14.36 -3.49 -17.36
N SER A 43 -15.09 -2.36 -17.43
CA SER A 43 -15.70 -1.85 -18.66
C SER A 43 -14.88 -0.77 -19.37
N LEU A 44 -13.81 -0.27 -18.74
CA LEU A 44 -12.97 0.78 -19.28
C LEU A 44 -12.03 0.26 -20.36
N THR A 45 -11.80 1.07 -21.39
CA THR A 45 -10.75 0.80 -22.38
C THR A 45 -9.36 0.98 -21.76
N ALA A 46 -8.34 0.39 -22.38
CA ALA A 46 -6.95 0.55 -21.93
C ALA A 46 -6.55 2.04 -21.82
N ALA A 47 -6.88 2.85 -22.83
CA ALA A 47 -6.60 4.29 -22.82
C ALA A 47 -7.28 5.01 -21.64
N GLN A 48 -8.55 4.67 -21.33
CA GLN A 48 -9.25 5.25 -20.19
C GLN A 48 -8.62 4.85 -18.85
N LYS A 49 -8.19 3.58 -18.70
CA LYS A 49 -7.47 3.12 -17.50
C LYS A 49 -6.16 3.91 -17.31
N THR A 50 -5.37 4.04 -18.37
CA THR A 50 -4.13 4.81 -18.38
C THR A 50 -4.36 6.28 -18.00
N ASP A 51 -5.37 6.93 -18.57
CA ASP A 51 -5.68 8.34 -18.27
C ASP A 51 -6.11 8.53 -16.80
N ILE A 52 -6.92 7.63 -16.26
CA ILE A 52 -7.35 7.66 -14.85
C ILE A 52 -6.15 7.50 -13.92
N VAL A 53 -5.26 6.54 -14.20
CA VAL A 53 -4.08 6.32 -13.35
C VAL A 53 -3.12 7.51 -13.42
N ARG A 54 -2.95 8.10 -14.62
CA ARG A 54 -2.16 9.32 -14.78
C ARG A 54 -2.73 10.47 -13.95
N GLU A 55 -4.04 10.65 -13.96
CA GLU A 55 -4.72 11.66 -13.14
C GLU A 55 -4.50 11.40 -11.64
N LEU A 56 -4.68 10.14 -11.21
CA LEU A 56 -4.43 9.72 -9.83
C LEU A 56 -2.98 9.99 -9.40
N ALA A 57 -2.00 9.71 -10.27
CA ALA A 57 -0.59 10.03 -10.03
C ALA A 57 -0.37 11.53 -9.85
N GLY A 58 -1.03 12.34 -10.68
CA GLY A 58 -1.06 13.80 -10.52
C GLY A 58 -1.60 14.22 -9.15
N TYR A 59 -2.71 13.65 -8.70
CA TYR A 59 -3.29 13.96 -7.39
C TYR A 59 -2.40 13.55 -6.23
N VAL A 60 -1.80 12.36 -6.27
CA VAL A 60 -0.87 11.91 -5.23
C VAL A 60 0.39 12.78 -5.20
N SER A 61 0.90 13.20 -6.37
CA SER A 61 2.02 14.14 -6.45
C SER A 61 1.70 15.47 -5.77
N GLN A 62 0.51 16.03 -6.01
CA GLN A 62 0.06 17.25 -5.34
C GLN A 62 -0.04 17.08 -3.82
N LEU A 63 -0.58 15.95 -3.34
CA LEU A 63 -0.63 15.66 -1.90
C LEU A 63 0.76 15.61 -1.27
N ARG A 64 1.73 14.97 -1.94
CA ARG A 64 3.12 14.87 -1.45
C ARG A 64 3.84 16.22 -1.39
N GLN A 65 3.40 17.20 -2.17
CA GLN A 65 3.97 18.55 -2.17
C GLN A 65 3.39 19.44 -1.06
N LEU A 66 2.31 19.02 -0.40
CA LEU A 66 1.74 19.79 0.71
C LEU A 66 2.71 19.84 1.88
N ARG A 67 3.00 21.06 2.36
CA ARG A 67 3.83 21.25 3.54
C ARG A 67 3.01 21.00 4.80
N PRO A 68 3.50 20.21 5.77
CA PRO A 68 2.81 20.06 7.05
C PRO A 68 2.90 21.35 7.86
N PRO A 69 1.92 21.63 8.75
CA PRO A 69 1.96 22.79 9.64
C PRO A 69 3.19 22.83 10.56
N LYS A 70 3.74 21.65 10.89
CA LYS A 70 4.97 21.48 11.65
C LYS A 70 5.76 20.33 11.05
N GLU A 71 7.03 20.58 10.75
CA GLU A 71 7.91 19.54 10.22
C GLU A 71 8.20 18.48 11.29
N SER A 72 8.44 17.25 10.82
CA SER A 72 8.96 16.13 11.61
C SER A 72 8.08 15.63 12.76
N VAL A 73 6.77 15.94 12.78
CA VAL A 73 5.81 15.31 13.71
C VAL A 73 4.97 14.28 12.99
N VAL A 74 5.01 13.04 13.47
CA VAL A 74 4.12 11.95 13.05
C VAL A 74 3.04 11.78 14.11
N GLY A 75 1.78 12.06 13.74
CA GLY A 75 0.65 12.04 14.65
C GLY A 75 -0.65 12.43 13.95
N SER A 76 -1.64 12.86 14.73
CA SER A 76 -2.89 13.42 14.23
C SER A 76 -2.69 14.80 13.57
N LEU A 77 -3.72 15.27 12.85
CA LEU A 77 -3.74 16.61 12.24
C LEU A 77 -3.61 17.75 13.27
N SER A 78 -3.93 17.48 14.54
CA SER A 78 -3.78 18.43 15.65
C SER A 78 -2.40 18.36 16.30
N LEU A 79 -1.45 17.63 15.70
CA LEU A 79 -0.09 17.39 16.21
C LEU A 79 -0.05 16.63 17.54
N ASP A 80 -1.11 15.86 17.84
CA ASP A 80 -1.25 15.00 19.02
C ASP A 80 -1.27 13.52 18.59
N SER A 81 -1.57 12.59 19.50
CA SER A 81 -1.62 11.15 19.26
C SER A 81 -2.46 10.78 18.03
N GLY A 82 -1.84 9.99 17.14
CA GLY A 82 -2.47 9.44 15.94
C GLY A 82 -3.23 8.15 16.24
N TYR A 83 -4.05 7.73 15.28
CA TYR A 83 -4.70 6.42 15.28
C TYR A 83 -4.68 5.87 13.86
N ASP A 84 -4.16 4.65 13.70
CA ASP A 84 -4.14 3.92 12.44
C ASP A 84 -4.28 2.44 12.79
N HIS A 85 -5.36 1.82 12.33
CA HIS A 85 -5.65 0.42 12.62
C HIS A 85 -4.56 -0.54 12.11
N ARG A 86 -3.77 -0.13 11.12
CA ARG A 86 -2.61 -0.90 10.63
C ARG A 86 -1.47 -0.94 11.64
N LEU A 87 -1.42 0.02 12.55
CA LEU A 87 -0.44 0.13 13.64
C LEU A 87 -0.97 -0.40 14.98
N GLY A 88 -2.21 -0.93 15.00
CA GLY A 88 -2.84 -1.54 16.15
C GLY A 88 -4.13 -0.85 16.60
N SER A 89 -4.69 -1.32 17.72
CA SER A 89 -5.97 -0.83 18.26
C SER A 89 -5.84 0.36 19.22
N ARG A 90 -4.63 0.88 19.42
CA ARG A 90 -4.35 1.98 20.35
C ARG A 90 -3.86 3.21 19.61
N ARG A 91 -4.07 4.38 20.21
CA ARG A 91 -3.44 5.62 19.76
C ARG A 91 -1.92 5.53 19.95
N PHE A 92 -1.17 6.19 19.07
CA PHE A 92 0.29 6.23 19.07
C PHE A 92 0.79 7.67 18.99
N GLY A 93 2.05 7.91 19.37
CA GLY A 93 2.68 9.22 19.27
C GLY A 93 2.00 10.30 20.13
N PRO A 94 2.21 11.59 19.81
CA PRO A 94 2.94 12.09 18.64
C PRO A 94 4.43 11.74 18.72
N PHE A 95 5.07 11.54 17.56
CA PHE A 95 6.48 11.13 17.46
C PHE A 95 7.28 12.08 16.57
N SER A 96 8.58 12.15 16.78
CA SER A 96 9.52 12.50 15.71
C SER A 96 9.59 11.39 14.65
N LEU A 97 10.14 11.67 13.47
CA LEU A 97 10.30 10.65 12.43
C LEU A 97 11.15 9.45 12.90
N ALA A 98 12.21 9.71 13.66
CA ALA A 98 13.08 8.66 14.19
C ALA A 98 12.37 7.77 15.23
N GLU A 99 11.61 8.39 16.15
CA GLU A 99 10.81 7.67 17.14
C GLU A 99 9.70 6.84 16.47
N PHE A 100 9.07 7.39 15.43
CA PHE A 100 8.06 6.65 14.66
C PHE A 100 8.66 5.42 13.98
N HIS A 101 9.82 5.55 13.33
CA HIS A 101 10.53 4.43 12.72
C HIS A 101 10.91 3.36 13.75
N LYS A 102 11.34 3.76 14.96
CA LYS A 102 11.61 2.83 16.06
C LYS A 102 10.33 2.14 16.55
N PHE A 103 9.24 2.89 16.67
CA PHE A 103 7.92 2.38 17.07
C PHE A 103 7.37 1.33 16.10
N VAL A 104 7.42 1.56 14.78
CA VAL A 104 6.92 0.58 13.79
C VAL A 104 7.77 -0.69 13.76
N ARG A 105 9.05 -0.60 14.14
CA ARG A 105 9.92 -1.76 14.39
C ARG A 105 9.74 -2.38 15.79
N ARG A 106 8.71 -2.00 16.53
CA ARG A 106 8.43 -2.49 17.90
C ARG A 106 9.64 -2.34 18.85
N ASP A 107 10.30 -1.20 18.76
CA ASP A 107 11.49 -0.83 19.54
C ASP A 107 12.77 -1.62 19.20
N VAL A 108 12.75 -2.43 18.14
CA VAL A 108 13.93 -3.10 17.60
C VAL A 108 14.77 -2.09 16.80
N ASP A 109 16.08 -2.11 17.04
CA ASP A 109 17.05 -1.34 16.25
C ASP A 109 17.08 -1.80 14.79
N LEU A 110 17.54 -0.92 13.90
CA LEU A 110 17.47 -1.19 12.46
C LEU A 110 18.33 -2.39 12.06
N GLU A 111 19.52 -2.53 12.64
CA GLU A 111 20.47 -3.61 12.35
C GLU A 111 19.87 -4.98 12.74
N SER A 112 19.27 -5.07 13.93
CA SER A 112 18.59 -6.28 14.40
C SER A 112 17.26 -6.52 13.69
N TRP A 113 16.65 -5.48 13.13
CA TRP A 113 15.45 -5.61 12.32
C TRP A 113 15.77 -6.23 10.97
N GLU A 114 16.76 -5.69 10.25
CA GLU A 114 17.23 -6.20 8.94
C GLU A 114 17.72 -7.66 8.99
N ALA A 115 18.20 -8.10 10.16
CA ALA A 115 18.64 -9.47 10.38
C ALA A 115 17.48 -10.48 10.62
N ARG A 116 16.22 -10.04 10.70
CA ARG A 116 15.07 -10.93 10.93
C ARG A 116 14.48 -11.42 9.61
N ASP A 117 14.41 -12.73 9.46
CA ASP A 117 13.62 -13.41 8.43
C ASP A 117 12.09 -13.17 8.56
N GLU A 118 11.64 -12.49 9.62
CA GLU A 118 10.21 -12.22 9.92
C GLU A 118 9.71 -10.90 9.28
N ILE A 119 10.59 -10.06 8.72
CA ILE A 119 10.22 -8.77 8.10
C ILE A 119 9.17 -8.96 6.99
N TRP A 120 9.23 -10.10 6.31
CA TRP A 120 8.50 -10.38 5.08
C TRP A 120 6.99 -10.54 5.27
N GLU A 121 6.49 -10.85 6.47
CA GLU A 121 5.04 -11.00 6.70
C GLU A 121 4.27 -9.66 6.54
N TYR A 122 4.93 -8.51 6.77
CA TYR A 122 4.32 -7.19 6.59
C TYR A 122 4.22 -6.76 5.12
N THR A 123 5.22 -7.08 4.30
CA THR A 123 5.19 -6.82 2.84
C THR A 123 4.30 -7.81 2.10
N LYS A 124 4.21 -9.04 2.56
CA LYS A 124 3.42 -10.13 1.96
C LYS A 124 1.93 -9.84 1.86
N ILE A 125 1.33 -9.33 2.93
CA ILE A 125 -0.09 -8.91 2.91
C ILE A 125 -0.31 -7.71 1.99
N TYR A 126 0.65 -6.78 1.92
CA TYR A 126 0.55 -5.57 1.10
C TYR A 126 0.53 -5.89 -0.40
N TYR A 127 1.33 -6.86 -0.81
CA TYR A 127 1.44 -7.24 -2.22
C TYR A 127 0.47 -8.38 -2.58
N GLY A 128 0.04 -9.22 -1.63
CA GLY A 128 -0.75 -10.42 -1.89
C GLY A 128 -2.08 -10.22 -2.62
N PHE A 129 -2.66 -9.02 -2.52
CA PHE A 129 -3.88 -8.67 -3.25
C PHE A 129 -3.66 -8.24 -4.70
N ARG A 130 -2.41 -8.04 -5.14
CA ARG A 130 -2.10 -7.58 -6.50
C ARG A 130 -2.53 -8.56 -7.58
N GLU A 131 -2.42 -9.86 -7.31
CA GLU A 131 -2.79 -10.92 -8.25
C GLU A 131 -4.28 -10.82 -8.65
N PHE A 132 -5.15 -10.40 -7.73
CA PHE A 132 -6.59 -10.25 -7.99
C PHE A 132 -6.93 -8.98 -8.78
N ARG A 133 -5.98 -8.06 -8.94
CA ARG A 133 -6.18 -6.75 -9.59
C ARG A 133 -4.98 -6.37 -10.48
N LYS A 134 -4.41 -7.37 -11.17
CA LYS A 134 -3.21 -7.21 -12.00
C LYS A 134 -3.30 -6.04 -12.97
N ASP A 135 -4.43 -5.94 -13.66
CA ASP A 135 -4.67 -4.93 -14.69
C ASP A 135 -4.67 -3.50 -14.12
N PHE A 136 -5.11 -3.33 -12.87
CA PHE A 136 -5.02 -2.06 -12.16
C PHE A 136 -3.58 -1.75 -11.75
N TYR A 137 -2.90 -2.72 -11.13
CA TYR A 137 -1.54 -2.50 -10.63
C TYR A 137 -0.51 -2.32 -11.75
N SER A 138 -0.67 -3.01 -12.89
CA SER A 138 0.19 -2.80 -14.06
C SER A 138 0.09 -1.37 -14.60
N GLU A 139 -1.11 -0.79 -14.63
CA GLU A 139 -1.27 0.62 -15.03
C GLU A 139 -0.66 1.57 -13.99
N VAL A 140 -0.87 1.31 -12.69
CA VAL A 140 -0.29 2.11 -11.59
C VAL A 140 1.23 2.17 -11.69
N GLU A 141 1.89 1.06 -12.02
CA GLU A 141 3.35 0.99 -12.14
C GLU A 141 3.93 1.86 -13.26
N HIS A 142 3.15 2.22 -14.28
CA HIS A 142 3.60 3.15 -15.33
C HIS A 142 3.81 4.58 -14.82
N PHE A 143 3.10 5.00 -13.77
CA PHE A 143 3.09 6.39 -13.30
C PHE A 143 3.59 6.58 -11.87
N PHE A 144 3.59 5.52 -11.07
CA PHE A 144 4.03 5.57 -9.68
C PHE A 144 5.36 4.83 -9.52
N THR A 145 6.40 5.57 -9.13
CA THR A 145 7.58 4.94 -8.53
C THR A 145 7.20 4.44 -7.14
N THR A 146 7.09 3.12 -7.00
CA THR A 146 6.82 2.44 -5.73
C THR A 146 8.15 2.01 -5.08
N TYR A 147 8.17 0.83 -4.46
CA TYR A 147 9.30 0.18 -3.81
C TYR A 147 9.73 -1.04 -4.65
N PRO A 148 10.45 -0.83 -5.77
CA PRO A 148 10.72 -1.88 -6.75
C PRO A 148 11.61 -2.99 -6.17
N GLU A 149 12.61 -2.64 -5.36
CA GLU A 149 13.50 -3.60 -4.73
C GLU A 149 12.75 -4.49 -3.72
N GLU A 150 11.87 -3.89 -2.92
CA GLU A 150 11.03 -4.60 -1.96
C GLU A 150 9.94 -5.44 -2.64
N LEU A 151 9.41 -4.99 -3.77
CA LEU A 151 8.45 -5.75 -4.58
C LEU A 151 9.11 -6.97 -5.23
N ASP A 152 10.31 -6.82 -5.79
CA ASP A 152 11.06 -7.92 -6.40
C ASP A 152 11.41 -9.00 -5.36
N ALA A 153 11.85 -8.57 -4.17
CA ALA A 153 12.09 -9.46 -3.05
C ALA A 153 10.82 -10.24 -2.64
N GLU A 154 9.67 -9.57 -2.59
CA GLU A 154 8.39 -10.18 -2.24
C GLU A 154 7.90 -11.19 -3.30
N GLN A 155 8.00 -10.85 -4.59
CA GLN A 155 7.62 -11.76 -5.67
C GLN A 155 8.46 -13.05 -5.68
N ALA A 156 9.73 -12.97 -5.29
CA ALA A 156 10.59 -14.14 -5.14
C ALA A 156 10.12 -15.07 -4.01
N ILE A 157 9.57 -14.51 -2.93
CA ILE A 157 9.03 -15.26 -1.78
C ILE A 157 7.72 -15.97 -2.14
N TRP A 158 6.88 -15.37 -2.99
CA TRP A 158 5.60 -15.98 -3.43
C TRP A 158 5.75 -17.27 -4.22
N VAL A 159 6.91 -17.52 -4.81
CA VAL A 159 7.22 -18.79 -5.49
C VAL A 159 7.20 -19.97 -4.49
N ILE A 160 7.41 -19.67 -3.20
CA ILE A 160 7.62 -20.63 -2.12
C ILE A 160 6.41 -20.70 -1.19
N THR A 161 5.85 -19.55 -0.80
CA THR A 161 4.69 -19.48 0.12
C THR A 161 3.60 -18.56 -0.44
N GLY A 162 2.34 -18.97 -0.33
CA GLY A 162 1.22 -18.19 -0.83
C GLY A 162 1.04 -16.88 -0.05
N PRO A 163 0.47 -15.83 -0.67
CA PRO A 163 0.31 -14.51 -0.06
C PRO A 163 -0.60 -14.46 1.18
N PHE A 164 -1.31 -15.55 1.49
CA PHE A 164 -2.18 -15.69 2.66
C PHE A 164 -1.74 -16.80 3.61
N ASP A 165 -0.58 -17.43 3.36
CA ASP A 165 -0.03 -18.43 4.27
C ASP A 165 0.54 -17.70 5.49
N TYR A 166 -0.20 -17.75 6.60
CA TYR A 166 0.25 -17.32 7.93
C TYR A 166 1.09 -18.43 8.54
N ASP A 167 2.32 -18.09 8.95
CA ASP A 167 3.40 -18.99 9.39
C ASP A 167 3.85 -19.96 8.29
N PRO A 168 5.03 -19.76 7.65
CA PRO A 168 5.67 -20.86 6.96
C PRO A 168 5.96 -21.92 8.02
N VAL A 169 5.43 -23.12 7.79
CA VAL A 169 5.76 -24.30 8.59
C VAL A 169 7.27 -24.35 8.74
N TRP A 170 7.76 -24.40 9.98
CA TRP A 170 9.17 -24.44 10.43
C TRP A 170 10.00 -25.63 9.91
N THR A 171 9.75 -26.12 8.70
CA THR A 171 10.71 -27.00 8.05
C THR A 171 11.87 -26.14 7.58
N VAL A 172 12.97 -26.21 8.33
CA VAL A 172 14.27 -25.65 7.97
C VAL A 172 14.68 -26.25 6.62
N VAL A 173 14.37 -25.56 5.53
CA VAL A 173 14.88 -25.87 4.20
C VAL A 173 16.19 -25.10 4.06
N THR A 174 17.28 -25.77 3.70
CA THR A 174 18.56 -25.09 3.53
C THR A 174 18.52 -24.17 2.32
N ALA A 175 19.30 -23.09 2.31
CA ALA A 175 19.35 -22.14 1.18
C ALA A 175 19.65 -22.81 -0.18
N GLU A 176 20.33 -23.96 -0.17
CA GLU A 176 20.62 -24.77 -1.36
C GLU A 176 19.40 -25.55 -1.86
N GLN A 177 18.62 -26.14 -0.95
CA GLN A 177 17.34 -26.78 -1.28
C GLN A 177 16.35 -25.73 -1.79
N GLN A 178 16.34 -24.54 -1.19
CA GLN A 178 15.52 -23.41 -1.61
C GLN A 178 15.89 -22.92 -3.03
N ARG A 179 17.19 -22.83 -3.35
CA ARG A 179 17.67 -22.52 -4.71
C ARG A 179 17.21 -23.54 -5.75
N LEU A 180 17.35 -24.83 -5.44
CA LEU A 180 16.98 -25.92 -6.35
C LEU A 180 15.47 -25.95 -6.62
N GLU A 181 14.66 -25.64 -5.61
CA GLU A 181 13.20 -25.60 -5.74
C GLU A 181 12.71 -24.39 -6.56
N ILE A 182 13.36 -23.22 -6.40
CA ILE A 182 13.15 -22.04 -7.24
C ILE A 182 13.49 -22.34 -8.70
N GLU A 183 14.65 -22.97 -8.96
CA GLU A 183 15.08 -23.33 -10.31
C GLU A 183 14.15 -24.38 -10.96
N ALA A 184 13.65 -25.34 -10.17
CA ALA A 184 12.71 -26.36 -10.64
C ALA A 184 11.33 -25.76 -11.00
N LYS A 185 10.79 -24.87 -10.15
CA LYS A 185 9.51 -24.20 -10.41
C LYS A 185 9.60 -23.18 -11.55
N ALA A 186 10.73 -22.49 -11.69
CA ALA A 186 10.99 -21.60 -12.83
C ALA A 186 11.04 -22.37 -14.17
N ARG A 187 11.60 -23.60 -14.18
CA ARG A 187 11.57 -24.50 -15.35
C ARG A 187 10.20 -25.10 -15.66
N ALA A 188 9.31 -25.19 -14.67
CA ALA A 188 7.99 -25.80 -14.81
C ALA A 188 6.91 -24.83 -15.32
N LYS A 189 7.19 -23.52 -15.43
CA LYS A 189 6.26 -22.56 -16.05
C LYS A 189 6.17 -22.86 -17.55
N PRO A 190 5.00 -23.25 -18.10
CA PRO A 190 4.88 -23.42 -19.54
C PRO A 190 4.99 -22.04 -20.22
N GLU A 191 5.76 -21.98 -21.31
CA GLU A 191 5.69 -20.85 -22.22
C GLU A 191 4.24 -20.71 -22.67
N ILE A 192 3.62 -19.58 -22.32
CA ILE A 192 2.33 -19.20 -22.88
C ILE A 192 2.60 -18.96 -24.36
N GLY A 193 2.40 -19.99 -25.17
CA GLY A 193 2.55 -19.95 -26.60
C GLY A 193 1.62 -18.87 -27.17
N ASN A 194 2.20 -17.99 -27.97
CA ASN A 194 1.46 -17.22 -28.96
C ASN A 194 0.64 -18.19 -29.80
N SER A 195 -0.69 -18.21 -29.65
CA SER A 195 -1.57 -18.71 -30.70
C SER A 195 -2.12 -17.52 -31.47
N GLU A 196 -1.51 -17.26 -32.62
CA GLU A 196 -2.21 -16.64 -33.75
C GLU A 196 -3.35 -17.58 -34.18
N ALA A 197 -4.58 -17.06 -34.19
CA ALA A 197 -5.67 -17.42 -35.11
C ALA A 197 -6.82 -16.41 -34.94
#